data_AF-A0A1I7YNR0-F1
#
_entry.id   AF-A0A1I7YNR0-F1
#
_cell.length_a   1.000
_cell.length_b   1.000
_cell.length_c   1.000
_cell.angle_alpha   90.00
_cell.angle_beta   90.00
_cell.angle_gamma   90.00
#
_symmetry.space_group_name_H-M   'P 1'
#
loop_
_entity.id
_entity.type
_entity.pdbx_description
1 polymer ?
#
loop_
_entity_poly.entity_id
_entity_poly.type
_entity_poly.pdbx_seq_one_letter_code
_entity_poly.pdbx_strand_id
1 'polypeptide(L)'
;MLQDLDFLADRIGQLVEQSRQLNAERAQLLARLKTQDAELDALRQQNRRQQDEFESLSTGVASHQRQLDVVQQQAQADQAELKKLLEQEQAQVAALRRELDSARAGMGVLRDVAGQARDQIVMERVDISLLGRDYSLACPPSEKARLLEAVKLVDQRMQSIKGSGRVSGNERIAVMAAIQIASEFLSAKAPDGPLANVAFGDFKRKIEDMHAMIDDVIEPSGTSR
;
A
#
# COMPACT_ATOMS: atom_id res chain seq x y z
N MET A 1 -112.40 29.75 55.10
CA MET A 1 -112.53 28.38 55.65
C MET A 1 -112.36 27.33 54.56
N LEU A 2 -113.29 27.15 53.61
CA LEU A 2 -113.14 26.18 52.49
C LEU A 2 -112.08 26.61 51.46
N GLN A 3 -112.10 27.87 51.00
CA GLN A 3 -111.11 28.39 50.04
C GLN A 3 -109.66 28.39 50.56
N ASP A 4 -109.47 28.60 51.86
CA ASP A 4 -108.13 28.57 52.49
C ASP A 4 -107.58 27.14 52.57
N LEU A 5 -108.45 26.14 52.69
CA LEU A 5 -108.10 24.71 52.67
C LEU A 5 -107.70 24.26 51.27
N ASP A 6 -108.40 24.72 50.23
CA ASP A 6 -108.06 24.44 48.83
C ASP A 6 -106.70 25.05 48.44
N PHE A 7 -106.43 26.30 48.84
CA PHE A 7 -105.13 26.95 48.60
C PHE A 7 -103.97 26.23 49.32
N LEU A 8 -104.21 25.74 50.53
CA LEU A 8 -103.21 24.99 51.30
C LEU A 8 -102.96 23.61 50.67
N ALA A 9 -104.01 22.94 50.18
CA ALA A 9 -103.91 21.68 49.44
C ALA A 9 -103.11 21.84 48.14
N ASP A 10 -103.33 22.90 47.37
CA ASP A 10 -102.56 23.21 46.16
C ASP A 10 -101.09 23.48 46.47
N ARG A 11 -100.81 24.25 47.54
CA ARG A 11 -99.43 24.53 47.98
C ARG A 11 -98.71 23.27 48.46
N ILE A 12 -99.41 22.38 49.18
CA ILE A 12 -98.88 21.07 49.58
C ILE A 12 -98.61 20.22 48.33
N GLY A 13 -99.54 20.19 47.36
CA GLY A 13 -99.36 19.48 46.09
C GLY A 13 -98.10 19.93 45.34
N GLN A 14 -97.93 21.24 45.18
CA GLN A 14 -96.74 21.83 44.57
C GLN A 14 -95.45 21.48 45.33
N LEU A 15 -95.46 21.53 46.67
CA LEU A 15 -94.31 21.14 47.49
C LEU A 15 -93.97 19.65 47.35
N VAL A 16 -94.98 18.77 47.24
CA VAL A 16 -94.79 17.33 47.02
C VAL A 16 -94.22 17.07 45.62
N GLU A 17 -94.70 17.76 44.59
CA GLU A 17 -94.15 17.67 43.23
C GLU A 17 -92.71 18.17 43.16
N GLN A 18 -92.41 19.31 43.77
CA GLN A 18 -91.03 19.82 43.88
C GLN A 18 -90.12 18.85 44.63
N SER A 19 -90.59 18.26 45.73
CA SER A 19 -89.85 17.24 46.47
C SER A 19 -89.58 15.99 45.61
N ARG A 20 -90.56 15.54 44.81
CA ARG A 20 -90.37 14.43 43.86
C ARG A 20 -89.37 14.78 42.76
N GLN A 21 -89.44 15.98 42.19
CA GLN A 21 -88.51 16.46 41.17
C GLN A 21 -87.07 16.49 41.71
N LEU A 22 -86.86 17.11 42.88
CA LEU A 22 -85.55 17.15 43.53
C LEU A 22 -85.00 15.75 43.86
N ASN A 23 -85.87 14.83 44.29
CA ASN A 23 -85.47 13.43 44.53
C ASN A 23 -85.09 12.70 43.23
N ALA A 24 -85.79 12.97 42.12
CA ALA A 24 -85.45 12.41 40.81
C ALA A 24 -84.11 12.97 40.28
N GLU A 25 -83.89 14.28 40.40
CA GLU A 25 -82.61 14.92 40.04
C GLU A 25 -81.46 14.38 40.88
N ARG A 26 -81.66 14.25 42.20
CA ARG A 26 -80.69 13.63 43.10
C ARG A 26 -80.35 12.20 42.67
N ALA A 27 -81.35 11.40 42.31
CA ALA A 27 -81.12 10.04 41.83
C ALA A 27 -80.33 10.00 40.51
N GLN A 28 -80.62 10.91 39.58
CA GLN A 28 -79.87 11.04 38.32
C GLN A 28 -78.42 11.47 38.55
N LEU A 29 -78.18 12.44 39.44
CA LEU A 29 -76.83 12.88 39.80
C LEU A 29 -76.04 11.76 40.48
N LEU A 30 -76.66 11.01 41.39
CA LEU A 30 -76.02 9.86 42.02
C LEU A 30 -75.69 8.76 41.00
N ALA A 31 -76.54 8.54 39.99
CA ALA A 31 -76.24 7.61 38.91
C ALA A 31 -75.06 8.08 38.05
N ARG A 32 -75.00 9.37 37.70
CA ARG A 32 -73.87 9.95 36.95
C ARG A 32 -72.56 9.91 37.74
N LEU A 33 -72.60 10.19 39.04
CA LEU A 33 -71.42 10.05 39.90
C LEU A 33 -70.91 8.62 39.90
N LYS A 34 -71.80 7.62 40.05
CA LYS A 34 -71.41 6.20 39.98
C LYS A 34 -70.78 5.81 38.66
N THR A 35 -71.31 6.31 37.53
CA THR A 35 -70.71 6.03 36.22
C THR A 35 -69.35 6.70 36.07
N GLN A 36 -69.19 7.94 36.55
CA GLN A 36 -67.91 8.65 36.52
C GLN A 36 -66.86 7.98 37.43
N ASP A 37 -67.24 7.52 38.61
CA ASP A 37 -66.34 6.78 39.51
C ASP A 37 -65.86 5.48 38.84
N ALA A 38 -66.76 4.76 38.18
CA ALA A 38 -66.41 3.55 37.42
C ALA A 38 -65.48 3.86 36.23
N GLU A 39 -65.70 4.96 35.51
CA GLU A 39 -64.82 5.43 34.43
C GLU A 39 -63.43 5.81 34.96
N LEU A 40 -63.35 6.53 36.08
CA LEU A 40 -62.09 6.89 36.73
C LEU A 40 -61.31 5.65 37.17
N ASP A 41 -61.98 4.65 37.75
CA ASP A 41 -61.34 3.42 38.18
C ASP A 41 -60.86 2.58 36.98
N ALA A 42 -61.62 2.55 35.88
CA ALA A 42 -61.19 1.92 34.63
C ALA A 42 -59.94 2.61 34.05
N LEU A 43 -59.92 3.94 34.00
CA LEU A 43 -58.78 4.72 33.52
C LEU A 43 -57.55 4.55 34.42
N ARG A 44 -57.73 4.49 35.74
CA ARG A 44 -56.65 4.19 36.69
C ARG A 44 -56.08 2.80 36.47
N GLN A 45 -56.93 1.80 36.25
CA GLN A 45 -56.49 0.45 35.96
C GLN A 45 -55.72 0.38 34.63
N GLN A 46 -56.19 1.09 33.60
CA GLN A 46 -55.50 1.17 32.32
C GLN A 46 -54.11 1.81 32.45
N ASN A 47 -54.01 2.93 33.17
CA ASN A 47 -52.72 3.58 33.40
C ASN A 47 -51.74 2.68 34.16
N ARG A 48 -52.21 1.94 35.18
CA ARG A 48 -51.37 0.97 35.89
C ARG A 48 -50.84 -0.12 34.95
N ARG A 49 -51.71 -0.70 34.11
CA ARG A 49 -51.28 -1.70 33.11
C ARG A 49 -50.23 -1.13 32.15
N GLN A 50 -50.43 0.09 31.67
CA GLN A 50 -49.46 0.75 30.79
C GLN A 50 -48.13 1.04 31.49
N GLN A 51 -48.16 1.40 32.78
CA GLN A 51 -46.96 1.59 33.59
C GLN A 51 -46.20 0.27 33.76
N ASP A 52 -46.90 -0.81 34.12
CA ASP A 52 -46.30 -2.15 34.26
C ASP A 52 -45.70 -2.64 32.93
N GLU A 53 -46.41 -2.44 31.81
CA GLU A 53 -45.91 -2.74 30.47
C GLU A 53 -44.64 -1.94 30.15
N PHE A 54 -44.63 -0.64 30.41
CA PHE A 54 -43.47 0.21 30.17
C PHE A 54 -42.27 -0.19 31.03
N GLU A 55 -42.48 -0.52 32.31
CA GLU A 55 -41.43 -1.04 33.19
C GLU A 55 -40.85 -2.36 32.67
N SER A 56 -41.71 -3.27 32.20
CA SER A 56 -41.27 -4.54 31.61
C SER A 56 -40.44 -4.33 30.33
N LEU A 57 -40.83 -3.39 29.48
CA LEU A 57 -40.08 -3.05 28.27
C LEU A 57 -38.76 -2.35 28.61
N SER A 58 -38.77 -1.44 29.58
CA SER A 58 -37.56 -0.74 30.05
C SER A 58 -36.52 -1.71 30.61
N THR A 59 -36.94 -2.67 31.43
CA THR A 59 -36.06 -3.73 31.95
C THR A 59 -35.56 -4.65 30.83
N GLY A 60 -36.39 -4.97 29.85
CA GLY A 60 -36.00 -5.70 28.64
C GLY A 60 -34.94 -4.96 27.82
N VAL A 61 -35.14 -3.67 27.54
CA VAL A 61 -34.18 -2.82 26.83
C VAL A 61 -32.87 -2.72 27.60
N ALA A 62 -32.91 -2.54 28.92
CA ALA A 62 -31.70 -2.52 29.76
C ALA A 62 -30.93 -3.85 29.72
N SER A 63 -31.65 -4.98 29.68
CA SER A 63 -31.04 -6.32 29.53
C SER A 63 -30.36 -6.47 28.16
N HIS A 64 -31.06 -6.11 27.08
CA HIS A 64 -30.50 -6.14 25.73
C HIS A 64 -29.32 -5.19 25.56
N GLN A 65 -29.37 -4.00 26.18
CA GLN A 65 -28.24 -3.07 26.15
C GLN A 65 -26.99 -3.70 26.79
N ARG A 66 -27.13 -4.36 27.96
CA ARG A 66 -26.01 -5.08 28.58
C ARG A 66 -25.49 -6.22 27.69
N GLN A 67 -26.37 -6.95 27.02
CA GLN A 67 -25.97 -7.99 26.07
C GLN A 67 -25.16 -7.40 24.91
N LEU A 68 -25.62 -6.28 24.35
CA LEU A 68 -24.90 -5.57 23.29
C LEU A 68 -23.54 -5.07 23.77
N ASP A 69 -23.46 -4.49 24.97
CA ASP A 69 -22.20 -4.00 25.54
C ASP A 69 -21.19 -5.15 25.71
N VAL A 70 -21.63 -6.32 26.21
CA VAL A 70 -20.78 -7.51 26.33
C VAL A 70 -20.28 -7.98 24.97
N VAL A 71 -21.17 -8.07 23.97
CA VAL A 71 -20.80 -8.50 22.61
C VAL A 71 -19.82 -7.52 21.97
N GLN A 72 -20.02 -6.20 22.18
CA GLN A 72 -19.11 -5.18 21.69
C GLN A 72 -17.74 -5.26 22.35
N GLN A 73 -17.69 -5.45 23.67
CA GLN A 73 -16.42 -5.63 24.39
C GLN A 73 -15.67 -6.89 23.93
N GLN A 74 -16.39 -7.99 23.75
CA GLN A 74 -15.83 -9.24 23.20
C GLN A 74 -15.24 -8.99 21.81
N ALA A 75 -16.00 -8.39 20.90
CA ALA A 75 -15.54 -8.10 19.54
C ALA A 75 -14.32 -7.17 19.51
N GLN A 76 -14.26 -6.18 20.42
CA GLN A 76 -13.10 -5.30 20.56
C GLN A 76 -11.87 -6.04 21.07
N ALA A 77 -12.04 -6.94 22.05
CA ALA A 77 -10.96 -7.78 22.57
C ALA A 77 -10.41 -8.72 21.47
N ASP A 78 -11.30 -9.43 20.77
CA ASP A 78 -10.95 -10.33 19.67
C ASP A 78 -10.22 -9.56 18.55
N GLN A 79 -10.69 -8.36 18.20
CA GLN A 79 -10.04 -7.52 17.19
C GLN A 79 -8.63 -7.08 17.63
N ALA A 80 -8.44 -6.74 18.90
CA ALA A 80 -7.13 -6.36 19.44
C ALA A 80 -6.16 -7.57 19.43
N GLU A 81 -6.64 -8.76 19.79
CA GLU A 81 -5.84 -9.98 19.76
C GLU A 81 -5.43 -10.35 18.33
N LEU A 82 -6.36 -10.30 17.38
CA LEU A 82 -6.07 -10.57 15.97
C LEU A 82 -5.06 -9.59 15.38
N LYS A 83 -5.16 -8.30 15.72
CA LYS A 83 -4.17 -7.29 15.29
C LYS A 83 -2.79 -7.62 15.81
N LYS A 84 -2.68 -8.01 17.09
CA LYS A 84 -1.40 -8.40 17.70
C LYS A 84 -0.80 -9.62 17.01
N LEU A 85 -1.60 -10.65 16.71
CA LEU A 85 -1.13 -11.83 15.98
C LEU A 85 -0.66 -11.45 14.56
N LEU A 86 -1.40 -10.60 13.85
CA LEU A 86 -1.02 -10.13 12.53
C LEU A 86 0.33 -9.39 12.56
N GLU A 87 0.54 -8.49 13.51
CA GLU A 87 1.80 -7.77 13.69
C GLU A 87 2.96 -8.72 13.99
N GLN A 88 2.73 -9.75 14.82
CA GLN A 88 3.72 -10.78 15.13
C GLN A 88 4.10 -11.60 13.89
N GLU A 89 3.12 -12.07 13.12
CA GLU A 89 3.35 -12.82 11.89
C GLU A 89 4.05 -11.97 10.82
N GLN A 90 3.67 -10.70 10.67
CA GLN A 90 4.36 -9.77 9.78
C GLN A 90 5.83 -9.57 10.17
N ALA A 91 6.11 -9.45 11.47
CA ALA A 91 7.48 -9.34 11.97
C ALA A 91 8.29 -10.62 11.71
N GLN A 92 7.70 -11.80 11.91
CA GLN A 92 8.33 -13.10 11.61
C GLN A 92 8.65 -13.24 10.11
N VAL A 93 7.69 -12.93 9.23
CA VAL A 93 7.89 -12.97 7.78
C VAL A 93 8.97 -11.99 7.35
N ALA A 94 9.01 -10.78 7.92
CA ALA A 94 10.05 -9.81 7.64
C ALA A 94 11.44 -10.31 8.08
N ALA A 95 11.55 -10.97 9.23
CA ALA A 95 12.80 -11.57 9.72
C ALA A 95 13.28 -12.69 8.79
N LEU A 96 12.41 -13.64 8.44
CA LEU A 96 12.72 -14.75 7.53
C LEU A 96 13.15 -14.25 6.14
N ARG A 97 12.50 -13.19 5.63
CA ARG A 97 12.90 -12.57 4.36
C ARG A 97 14.32 -12.01 4.43
N ARG A 98 14.68 -11.30 5.52
CA ARG A 98 16.05 -10.77 5.70
C ARG A 98 17.08 -11.90 5.77
N GLU A 99 16.79 -12.97 6.49
CA GLU A 99 17.68 -14.14 6.55
C GLU A 99 17.88 -14.75 5.17
N LEU A 100 16.79 -14.93 4.42
CA LEU A 100 16.83 -15.50 3.07
C LEU A 100 17.61 -14.61 2.10
N ASP A 101 17.43 -13.29 2.17
CA ASP A 101 18.20 -12.33 1.37
C ASP A 101 19.69 -12.34 1.73
N SER A 102 20.03 -12.46 3.02
CA SER A 102 21.42 -12.59 3.46
C SER A 102 22.06 -13.89 2.97
N ALA A 103 21.32 -15.01 3.00
CA ALA A 103 21.76 -16.29 2.48
C ALA A 103 21.93 -16.27 0.96
N ARG A 104 21.00 -15.63 0.24
CA ARG A 104 21.10 -15.40 -1.21
C ARG A 104 22.32 -14.56 -1.57
N ALA A 105 22.57 -13.48 -0.83
CA ALA A 105 23.76 -12.64 -1.02
C ALA A 105 25.04 -13.46 -0.80
N GLY A 106 25.10 -14.25 0.27
CA GLY A 106 26.21 -15.16 0.53
C GLY A 106 26.44 -16.17 -0.59
N MET A 107 25.38 -16.79 -1.11
CA MET A 107 25.47 -17.69 -2.27
C MET A 107 25.91 -16.97 -3.55
N GLY A 108 25.49 -15.72 -3.76
CA GLY A 108 25.92 -14.89 -4.88
C GLY A 108 27.43 -14.69 -4.87
N VAL A 109 27.99 -14.30 -3.71
CA VAL A 109 29.45 -14.14 -3.54
C VAL A 109 30.18 -15.44 -3.84
N LEU A 110 29.71 -16.58 -3.30
CA LEU A 110 30.33 -17.88 -3.56
C LEU A 110 30.28 -18.27 -5.04
N ARG A 111 29.17 -17.97 -5.72
CA ARG A 111 29.02 -18.19 -7.16
C ARG A 111 30.00 -17.35 -7.98
N ASP A 112 30.16 -16.07 -7.64
CA ASP A 112 31.06 -15.16 -8.33
C ASP A 112 32.53 -15.57 -8.15
N VAL A 113 32.92 -15.91 -6.92
CA VAL A 113 34.26 -16.43 -6.61
C VAL A 113 34.53 -17.75 -7.35
N ALA A 114 33.55 -18.66 -7.39
CA ALA A 114 33.68 -19.90 -8.15
C ALA A 114 33.81 -19.65 -9.67
N GLY A 115 33.12 -18.64 -10.20
CA GLY A 115 33.26 -18.20 -11.59
C GLY A 115 34.65 -17.65 -11.89
N GLN A 116 35.14 -16.73 -11.06
CA GLN A 116 36.49 -16.15 -11.19
C GLN A 116 37.59 -17.23 -11.10
N ALA A 117 37.48 -18.15 -10.15
CA ALA A 117 38.43 -19.26 -10.02
C ALA A 117 38.40 -20.16 -11.25
N ARG A 118 37.22 -20.45 -11.82
CA ARG A 118 37.09 -21.25 -13.04
C ARG A 118 37.76 -20.57 -14.23
N ASP A 119 37.53 -19.28 -14.43
CA ASP A 119 38.14 -18.53 -15.54
C ASP A 119 39.66 -18.43 -15.39
N GLN A 120 40.16 -18.36 -14.15
CA GLN A 120 41.60 -18.32 -13.87
C GLN A 120 42.30 -19.67 -14.04
N ILE A 121 41.59 -20.79 -13.84
CA ILE A 121 42.14 -22.15 -14.03
C ILE A 121 42.14 -22.57 -15.50
N VAL A 122 41.21 -22.08 -16.33
CA VAL A 122 41.10 -22.44 -17.76
C VAL A 122 41.73 -21.34 -18.64
N MET A 123 42.99 -21.00 -18.41
CA MET A 123 43.75 -20.19 -19.37
C MET A 123 44.24 -21.10 -20.50
N GLU A 124 43.66 -20.98 -21.69
CA GLU A 124 44.07 -21.73 -22.88
C GLU A 124 45.14 -20.94 -23.64
N ARG A 125 46.18 -21.61 -24.16
CA ARG A 125 47.12 -20.99 -25.09
C ARG A 125 46.49 -20.98 -26.48
N VAL A 126 46.36 -19.79 -27.06
CA VAL A 126 45.86 -19.58 -28.42
C VAL A 126 47.04 -19.19 -29.29
N ASP A 127 47.34 -20.03 -30.28
CA ASP A 127 48.37 -19.75 -31.27
C ASP A 127 47.78 -18.90 -32.41
N ILE A 128 48.46 -17.82 -32.75
CA ILE A 128 48.04 -16.84 -33.76
C ILE A 128 49.21 -16.50 -34.69
N SER A 129 48.92 -16.09 -35.92
CA SER A 129 49.94 -15.64 -36.87
C SER A 129 49.65 -14.20 -37.31
N LEU A 130 50.66 -13.33 -37.22
CA LEU A 130 50.59 -11.92 -37.64
C LEU A 130 51.73 -11.63 -38.61
N LEU A 131 51.38 -11.22 -39.84
CA LEU A 131 52.35 -10.91 -40.90
C LEU A 131 53.39 -12.02 -41.15
N GLY A 132 52.99 -13.29 -40.94
CA GLY A 132 53.84 -14.48 -41.10
C GLY A 132 54.76 -14.80 -39.92
N ARG A 133 54.49 -14.23 -38.73
CA ARG A 133 55.13 -14.62 -37.46
C ARG A 133 54.10 -15.20 -36.51
N ASP A 134 54.47 -16.32 -35.89
CA ASP A 134 53.60 -17.02 -34.96
C ASP A 134 53.82 -16.54 -33.52
N TYR A 135 52.72 -16.31 -32.80
CA TYR A 135 52.69 -15.90 -31.41
C TYR A 135 51.73 -16.80 -30.63
N SER A 136 52.06 -17.10 -29.38
CA SER A 136 51.18 -17.86 -28.48
C SER A 136 50.74 -16.94 -27.34
N LEU A 137 49.43 -16.71 -27.22
CA LEU A 137 48.83 -15.83 -26.21
C LEU A 137 48.03 -16.66 -25.22
N ALA A 138 48.17 -16.36 -23.93
CA ALA A 138 47.29 -16.93 -22.91
C ALA A 138 45.96 -16.16 -22.93
N CYS A 139 44.86 -16.86 -23.14
CA CYS A 139 43.53 -16.27 -23.22
C CYS A 139 42.50 -17.16 -22.52
N PRO A 140 41.59 -16.60 -21.71
CA PRO A 140 40.45 -17.37 -21.22
C PRO A 140 39.53 -17.77 -22.40
N PRO A 141 38.84 -18.92 -22.32
CA PRO A 141 38.01 -19.45 -23.41
C PRO A 141 36.85 -18.53 -23.76
N SER A 142 36.35 -17.75 -22.79
CA SER A 142 35.30 -16.75 -22.99
C SER A 142 35.72 -15.61 -23.92
N GLU A 143 37.01 -15.24 -23.95
CA GLU A 143 37.54 -14.13 -24.73
C GLU A 143 38.22 -14.56 -26.04
N LYS A 144 38.45 -15.86 -26.23
CA LYS A 144 39.14 -16.43 -27.40
C LYS A 144 38.57 -15.93 -28.73
N ALA A 145 37.24 -15.90 -28.87
CA ALA A 145 36.58 -15.42 -30.09
C ALA A 145 36.91 -13.95 -30.38
N ARG A 146 36.86 -13.10 -29.36
CA ARG A 146 37.18 -11.66 -29.45
C ARG A 146 38.66 -11.42 -29.76
N LEU A 147 39.55 -12.22 -29.16
CA LEU A 147 40.98 -12.17 -29.46
C LEU A 147 41.25 -12.51 -30.94
N LEU A 148 40.62 -13.57 -31.46
CA LEU A 148 40.79 -13.95 -32.87
C LEU A 148 40.28 -12.88 -33.84
N GLU A 149 39.17 -12.20 -33.51
CA GLU A 149 38.68 -11.05 -34.29
C GLU A 149 39.65 -9.87 -34.25
N ALA A 150 40.17 -9.53 -33.07
CA ALA A 150 41.16 -8.47 -32.92
C ALA A 150 42.45 -8.78 -33.71
N VAL A 151 42.92 -10.02 -33.67
CA VAL A 151 44.08 -10.49 -34.44
C VAL A 151 43.85 -10.36 -35.94
N LYS A 152 42.66 -10.76 -36.44
CA LYS A 152 42.31 -10.59 -37.85
C LYS A 152 42.32 -9.12 -38.28
N LEU A 153 41.78 -8.22 -37.46
CA LEU A 153 41.78 -6.79 -37.75
C LEU A 153 43.20 -6.23 -37.83
N VAL A 154 44.06 -6.59 -36.87
CA VAL A 154 45.46 -6.18 -36.84
C VAL A 154 46.21 -6.71 -38.06
N ASP A 155 46.05 -8.00 -38.39
CA ASP A 155 46.72 -8.61 -39.54
C ASP A 155 46.29 -7.96 -40.86
N GLN A 156 45.00 -7.71 -41.05
CA GLN A 156 44.48 -6.99 -42.22
C GLN A 156 45.12 -5.59 -42.36
N ARG A 157 45.24 -4.84 -41.25
CA ARG A 157 45.87 -3.52 -41.29
C ARG A 157 47.35 -3.60 -41.62
N MET A 158 48.08 -4.55 -41.02
CA MET A 158 49.50 -4.77 -41.28
C MET A 158 49.75 -5.19 -42.74
N GLN A 159 48.91 -6.05 -43.31
CA GLN A 159 49.00 -6.45 -44.72
C GLN A 159 48.71 -5.29 -45.67
N SER A 160 47.72 -4.44 -45.38
CA SER A 160 47.40 -3.25 -46.16
C SER A 160 48.58 -2.26 -46.23
N ILE A 161 49.22 -2.02 -45.08
CA ILE A 161 50.40 -1.14 -45.00
C ILE A 161 51.58 -1.76 -45.76
N LYS A 162 51.82 -3.07 -45.61
CA LYS A 162 52.87 -3.80 -46.35
C LYS A 162 52.64 -3.73 -47.87
N GLY A 163 51.40 -3.91 -48.32
CA GLY A 163 51.01 -3.85 -49.74
C GLY A 163 51.16 -2.47 -50.37
N SER A 164 51.10 -1.40 -49.56
CA SER A 164 51.34 -0.03 -50.05
C SER A 164 52.79 0.23 -50.47
N GLY A 165 53.75 -0.61 -50.05
CA GLY A 165 55.17 -0.48 -50.36
C GLY A 165 55.88 0.74 -49.75
N ARG A 166 55.18 1.59 -49.00
CA ARG A 166 55.71 2.86 -48.44
C ARG A 166 56.56 2.67 -47.18
N VAL A 167 56.41 1.55 -46.48
CA VAL A 167 57.07 1.28 -45.21
C VAL A 167 57.75 -0.08 -45.30
N SER A 168 59.06 -0.10 -45.02
CA SER A 168 59.87 -1.33 -45.01
C SER A 168 60.24 -1.70 -43.56
N GLY A 169 60.13 -2.99 -43.24
CA GLY A 169 60.41 -3.57 -41.93
C GLY A 169 59.14 -3.90 -41.13
N ASN A 170 59.05 -5.15 -40.65
CA ASN A 170 57.87 -5.67 -39.95
C ASN A 170 57.54 -4.90 -38.66
N GLU A 171 58.57 -4.44 -37.93
CA GLU A 171 58.39 -3.64 -36.71
C GLU A 171 57.75 -2.28 -37.00
N ARG A 172 58.21 -1.58 -38.06
CA ARG A 172 57.63 -0.30 -38.47
C ARG A 172 56.21 -0.46 -38.99
N ILE A 173 55.93 -1.56 -39.71
CA ILE A 173 54.57 -1.92 -40.16
C ILE A 173 53.65 -2.15 -38.95
N ALA A 174 54.11 -2.86 -37.92
CA ALA A 174 53.34 -3.09 -36.69
C ALA A 174 53.03 -1.79 -35.94
N VAL A 175 54.02 -0.91 -35.77
CA VAL A 175 53.84 0.40 -35.12
C VAL A 175 52.86 1.27 -35.90
N MET A 176 52.98 1.32 -37.23
CA MET A 176 52.04 2.07 -38.08
C MET A 176 50.63 1.49 -38.04
N ALA A 177 50.48 0.17 -38.05
CA ALA A 177 49.18 -0.48 -37.92
C ALA A 177 48.53 -0.16 -36.56
N ALA A 178 49.29 -0.22 -35.46
CA ALA A 178 48.81 0.10 -34.13
C ALA A 178 48.33 1.56 -34.02
N ILE A 179 49.10 2.51 -34.54
CA ILE A 179 48.72 3.93 -34.56
C ILE A 179 47.43 4.14 -35.38
N GLN A 180 47.33 3.48 -36.54
CA GLN A 180 46.19 3.67 -37.42
C GLN A 180 44.91 3.04 -36.86
N ILE A 181 45.01 1.86 -36.23
CA ILE A 181 43.91 1.24 -35.49
C ILE A 181 43.51 2.09 -34.29
N ALA A 182 44.46 2.63 -33.53
CA ALA A 182 44.16 3.52 -32.40
C ALA A 182 43.47 4.82 -32.88
N SER A 183 43.90 5.38 -34.01
CA SER A 183 43.26 6.55 -34.62
C SER A 183 41.83 6.23 -35.06
N GLU A 184 41.59 5.07 -35.66
CA GLU A 184 40.25 4.60 -36.05
C GLU A 184 39.36 4.40 -34.83
N PHE A 185 39.89 3.78 -33.77
CA PHE A 185 39.16 3.59 -32.52
C PHE A 185 38.77 4.93 -31.86
N LEU A 186 39.68 5.91 -31.84
CA LEU A 186 39.40 7.25 -31.31
C LEU A 186 38.44 8.05 -32.19
N SER A 187 38.41 7.76 -33.50
CA SER A 187 37.52 8.39 -34.47
C SER A 187 36.20 7.65 -34.66
N ALA A 188 36.07 6.45 -34.09
CA ALA A 188 34.87 5.63 -34.17
C ALA A 188 33.74 6.35 -33.42
N LYS A 189 32.77 6.83 -34.19
CA LYS A 189 31.53 7.41 -33.69
C LYS A 189 30.52 6.30 -33.42
N ALA A 190 29.65 6.49 -32.42
CA ALA A 190 28.58 5.55 -32.14
C ALA A 190 27.71 5.35 -33.40
N PRO A 191 27.38 4.11 -33.79
CA PRO A 191 26.48 3.87 -34.91
C PRO A 191 25.09 4.40 -34.56
N ASP A 192 24.48 5.08 -35.55
CA ASP A 192 23.15 5.70 -35.60
C ASP A 192 22.32 5.78 -34.31
N GLY A 193 22.19 7.02 -33.82
CA GLY A 193 21.32 7.46 -32.74
C GLY A 193 21.42 8.99 -32.58
N PRO A 194 20.68 9.63 -31.66
CA PRO A 194 20.67 11.09 -31.47
C PRO A 194 22.04 11.71 -31.14
N LEU A 195 23.07 10.88 -30.95
CA LEU A 195 24.43 11.23 -30.54
C LEU A 195 25.50 10.84 -31.57
N ALA A 196 25.11 10.50 -32.81
CA ALA A 196 25.98 10.00 -33.87
C ALA A 196 27.16 10.92 -34.27
N ASN A 197 27.15 12.19 -33.84
CA ASN A 197 28.20 13.17 -34.18
C ASN A 197 29.25 13.39 -33.08
N VAL A 198 29.13 12.73 -31.93
CA VAL A 198 30.02 12.92 -30.78
C VAL A 198 31.12 11.84 -30.81
N ALA A 199 32.39 12.23 -30.70
CA ALA A 199 33.49 11.27 -30.62
C ALA A 199 33.52 10.61 -29.23
N PHE A 200 34.00 9.36 -29.12
CA PHE A 200 34.02 8.62 -27.84
C PHE A 200 34.72 9.39 -26.69
N GLY A 201 35.74 10.18 -27.00
CA GLY A 201 36.43 11.05 -26.03
C GLY A 201 35.57 12.22 -25.53
N ASP A 202 34.70 12.77 -26.38
CA ASP A 202 33.80 13.87 -26.02
C ASP A 202 32.66 13.41 -25.11
N PHE A 203 32.23 12.14 -25.25
CA PHE A 203 31.24 11.54 -24.35
C PHE A 203 31.72 11.49 -22.91
N LYS A 204 32.95 11.01 -22.69
CA LYS A 204 33.51 10.90 -21.33
C LYS A 204 33.58 12.26 -20.66
N ARG A 205 34.07 13.27 -21.38
CA ARG A 205 34.15 14.64 -20.89
C ARG A 205 32.77 15.22 -20.54
N LYS A 206 31.78 15.01 -21.40
CA LYS A 206 30.41 15.53 -21.19
C LYS A 206 29.68 14.83 -20.04
N ILE A 207 29.98 13.56 -19.80
CA ILE A 207 29.48 12.81 -18.62
C ILE A 207 30.15 13.31 -17.34
N GLU A 208 31.46 13.56 -17.37
CA GLU A 208 32.19 14.16 -16.24
C GLU A 208 31.65 15.56 -15.90
N ASP A 209 31.37 16.39 -16.92
CA ASP A 209 30.76 17.71 -16.74
C ASP A 209 29.34 17.62 -16.13
N MET A 210 28.53 16.63 -16.55
CA MET A 210 27.20 16.39 -15.99
C MET A 210 27.25 15.88 -14.54
N HIS A 211 28.19 14.99 -14.21
CA HIS A 211 28.40 14.55 -12.83
C HIS A 211 28.85 15.71 -11.93
N ALA A 212 29.77 16.56 -12.40
CA ALA A 212 30.18 17.74 -11.65
C ALA A 212 29.01 18.71 -11.37
N MET A 213 28.11 18.90 -12.34
CA MET A 213 26.90 19.72 -12.15
C MET A 213 25.90 19.07 -11.19
N ILE A 214 25.80 17.74 -11.19
CA ILE A 214 24.94 17.00 -10.25
C ILE A 214 25.50 17.09 -8.83
N ASP A 215 26.81 16.93 -8.66
CA ASP A 215 27.46 17.04 -7.34
C ASP A 215 27.31 18.45 -6.75
N ASP A 216 27.40 19.50 -7.60
CA ASP A 216 27.14 20.90 -7.21
C ASP A 216 25.69 21.14 -6.73
N VAL A 217 24.73 20.36 -7.23
CA VAL A 217 23.30 20.44 -6.83
C VAL A 217 22.97 19.51 -5.66
N ILE A 218 23.72 18.41 -5.50
CA ILE A 218 23.51 17.39 -4.45
C ILE A 218 24.22 17.74 -3.14
N GLU A 219 25.24 18.61 -3.13
CA GLU A 219 25.68 19.24 -1.87
C GLU A 219 24.49 20.03 -1.28
N PRO A 220 23.85 19.51 -0.22
CA PRO A 220 22.67 20.16 0.30
C PRO A 220 23.13 21.44 0.96
N SER A 221 22.62 22.57 0.47
CA SER A 221 22.45 23.79 1.25
C SER A 221 21.70 23.44 2.54
N GLY A 222 22.45 22.99 3.53
CA GLY A 222 21.95 22.29 4.71
C GLY A 222 22.71 22.72 5.95
N THR A 223 22.63 24.01 6.32
CA THR A 223 22.52 24.43 7.73
C THR A 223 22.15 25.91 7.84
N SER A 224 20.85 26.23 7.83
CA SER A 224 20.30 27.35 8.60
C SER A 224 18.78 27.40 8.49
N ARG A 225 18.09 26.75 9.42
CA ARG A 225 17.16 27.39 10.37
C ARG A 225 16.54 26.34 11.28
#